data_AF-A0A967TLV6-F1
#
_entry.id   AF-A0A967TLV6-F1
#
_cell.length_a   1.000
_cell.length_b   1.000
_cell.length_c   1.000
_cell.angle_alpha   90.00
_cell.angle_beta   90.00
_cell.angle_gamma   90.00
#
_symmetry.space_group_name_H-M   'P 1'
#
loop_
_entity.id
_entity.type
_entity.pdbx_description
1 polymer ?
#
loop_
_entity_poly.entity_id
_entity_poly.type
_entity_poly.pdbx_seq_one_letter_code
_entity_poly.pdbx_strand_id
1 'polypeptide(L)' 'MTDRSLRLRPAHLQVMLLLAEGPQHGYALVGGVSARSGGKVELGPSSLYYTLGRL' A
#
# COMPACT_ATOMS: atom_id res chain seq x y z
N MET A 1 18.23 -22.67 -1.22
CA MET A 1 17.41 -21.51 -1.61
C MET A 1 16.49 -21.20 -0.43
N THR A 2 16.93 -20.35 0.49
CA THR A 2 16.19 -20.08 1.73
C THR A 2 14.96 -19.24 1.39
N ASP A 3 13.76 -19.79 1.58
CA ASP A 3 12.50 -19.05 1.43
C ASP A 3 12.42 -18.00 2.55
N ARG A 4 12.85 -16.78 2.24
CA ARG A 4 12.69 -15.64 3.15
C ARG A 4 11.29 -15.06 2.95
N SER A 5 10.29 -15.64 3.63
CA SER A 5 8.94 -15.10 3.59
C SER A 5 8.89 -13.73 4.29
N LEU A 6 8.74 -12.65 3.52
CA LEU A 6 8.49 -11.32 4.06
C LEU A 6 7.03 -11.24 4.52
N ARG A 7 6.80 -11.10 5.83
CA ARG A 7 5.46 -10.85 6.38
C ARG A 7 5.08 -9.38 6.16
N LEU A 8 4.66 -9.06 4.93
CA LEU A 8 4.15 -7.74 4.58
C LEU A 8 2.69 -7.61 4.96
N ARG A 9 2.33 -6.47 5.54
CA ARG A 9 0.91 -6.12 5.74
C ARG A 9 0.27 -5.86 4.36
N PRO A 10 -0.99 -6.27 4.12
CA PRO A 10 -1.65 -6.06 2.83
C PRO A 10 -1.58 -4.60 2.33
N ALA A 11 -1.77 -3.63 3.23
CA ALA A 11 -1.64 -2.21 2.91
C ALA A 11 -0.25 -1.81 2.38
N HIS A 12 0.83 -2.42 2.90
CA HIS A 12 2.20 -2.08 2.49
C HIS A 12 2.42 -2.55 1.05
N LEU A 13 2.00 -3.78 0.76
CA LEU A 13 2.07 -4.33 -0.58
C LEU A 13 1.27 -3.48 -1.58
N GLN A 14 0.03 -3.10 -1.25
CA GLN A 14 -0.80 -2.30 -2.16
C GLN A 14 -0.20 -0.91 -2.41
N VAL A 15 0.32 -0.24 -1.39
CA VAL A 15 1.00 1.07 -1.56
C VAL A 15 2.27 0.92 -2.41
N MET A 16 3.08 -0.11 -2.18
CA MET A 16 4.28 -0.37 -2.99
C MET A 16 3.94 -0.65 -4.46
N LEU A 17 2.88 -1.42 -4.72
CA LEU A 17 2.43 -1.71 -6.09
C LEU A 17 1.97 -0.46 -6.83
N LEU A 18 1.27 0.45 -6.15
CA LEU A 18 0.86 1.73 -6.73
C LEU A 18 2.07 2.66 -7.00
N LEU A 19 3.03 2.70 -6.08
CA LEU A 19 4.26 3.48 -6.25
C LEU A 19 5.18 2.91 -7.33
N ALA A 20 5.14 1.59 -7.58
CA ALA A 20 5.89 0.95 -8.66
C ALA A 20 5.42 1.41 -10.05
N GLU A 21 4.19 1.91 -10.18
CA GLU A 21 3.66 2.51 -11.41
C GLU A 21 4.11 3.97 -11.59
N GLY A 22 4.65 4.59 -10.53
CA GLY A 22 5.19 5.94 -10.53
C GLY A 22 4.84 6.73 -9.27
N PRO A 23 5.42 7.93 -9.10
CA PRO A 23 5.09 8.80 -7.97
C PRO A 23 3.59 9.17 -7.96
N GLN A 24 2.94 9.02 -6.81
CA GLN A 24 1.53 9.37 -6.63
C GLN A 24 1.34 10.31 -5.45
N HIS A 25 0.31 11.15 -5.53
CA HIS A 25 -0.10 11.98 -4.39
C HIS A 25 -0.76 11.13 -3.31
N GLY A 26 -0.63 11.54 -2.03
CA GLY A 26 -1.13 10.74 -0.90
C GLY A 26 -2.62 10.41 -0.99
N TYR A 27 -3.46 11.39 -1.36
CA TYR A 27 -4.89 11.15 -1.54
C TYR A 27 -5.22 10.21 -2.72
N ALA A 28 -4.39 10.18 -3.76
CA ALA A 28 -4.56 9.23 -4.87
C ALA A 28 -4.28 7.79 -4.42
N LEU A 29 -3.29 7.59 -3.53
CA LEU A 29 -2.99 6.28 -2.95
C LEU A 29 -4.14 5.74 -2.09
N VAL A 30 -4.81 6.61 -1.32
CA VAL A 30 -5.98 6.23 -0.50
C VAL A 30 -7.07 5.56 -1.35
N GLY A 31 -7.49 6.23 -2.43
CA GLY A 31 -8.48 5.67 -3.35
C GLY A 31 -7.94 4.50 -4.17
N GLY A 32 -6.69 4.59 -4.61
CA GLY A 32 -6.02 3.57 -5.42
C GLY A 32 -5.92 2.22 -4.73
N VAL A 33 -5.65 2.19 -3.42
CA VAL A 33 -5.56 0.94 -2.66
C VAL A 33 -6.90 0.23 -2.58
N SER A 34 -7.99 0.96 -2.33
CA SER A 34 -9.34 0.38 -2.32
C SER A 34 -9.72 -0.12 -3.72
N ALA A 35 -9.52 0.69 -4.75
CA ALA A 35 -9.82 0.33 -6.14
C ALA A 35 -9.06 -0.92 -6.61
N ARG A 36 -7.74 -0.96 -6.40
CA ARG A 36 -6.88 -2.08 -6.82
C ARG A 36 -7.15 -3.37 -6.04
N SER A 37 -7.51 -3.25 -4.76
CA SER A 37 -7.82 -4.41 -3.91
C SER A 37 -9.27 -4.88 -4.03
N GLY A 38 -10.12 -4.19 -4.81
CA GLY A 38 -11.56 -4.46 -4.87
C GLY A 38 -12.25 -4.25 -3.52
N GLY A 39 -11.84 -3.24 -2.77
CA GLY A 39 -12.37 -2.90 -1.45
C GLY A 39 -11.89 -3.81 -0.30
N LYS A 40 -10.99 -4.77 -0.56
CA LYS A 40 -10.47 -5.68 0.49
C LYS A 40 -9.48 -5.01 1.43
N VAL A 41 -8.84 -3.93 0.96
CA VAL A 41 -7.92 -3.12 1.75
C VAL A 41 -8.38 -1.68 1.67
N GLU A 42 -8.71 -1.11 2.81
CA GLU A 42 -9.06 0.30 2.93
C GLU A 42 -7.95 1.05 3.68
N LEU A 43 -7.66 2.27 3.24
CA LEU A 43 -6.70 3.15 3.88
C LEU A 43 -7.32 4.52 4.06
N GLY A 44 -7.39 4.98 5.31
CA GLY A 44 -7.59 6.40 5.59
C GLY A 44 -6.28 7.19 5.54
N PRO A 45 -6.31 8.53 5.47
CA PRO A 45 -5.11 9.38 5.42
C PRO A 45 -4.09 9.06 6.52
N SER A 46 -4.52 8.94 7.78
CA SER A 46 -3.63 8.62 8.90
C SER A 46 -2.94 7.26 8.75
N SER A 47 -3.67 6.24 8.27
CA SER A 47 -3.13 4.90 8.04
C SER A 47 -2.19 4.84 6.83
N LEU A 48 -2.41 5.69 5.84
CA LEU A 48 -1.50 5.85 4.71
C LEU A 48 -0.16 6.40 5.19
N TYR A 49 -0.15 7.51 5.94
CA TYR A 49 1.11 8.09 6.42
C TYR A 49 1.87 7.15 7.37
N TYR A 50 1.14 6.40 8.22
CA TYR A 50 1.75 5.34 9.02
C TYR A 50 2.37 4.24 8.15
N THR A 51 1.69 3.83 7.07
CA THR A 51 2.21 2.83 6.13
C THR A 51 3.45 3.34 5.42
N LEU A 52 3.42 4.56 4.88
CA LEU A 52 4.56 5.18 4.20
C LEU A 52 5.79 5.31 5.10
N GLY A 53 5.62 5.66 6.38
CA GLY A 53 6.72 5.71 7.35
C GLY A 53 7.28 4.35 7.77
N ARG A 54 6.70 3.25 7.30
CA ARG A 54 7.10 1.86 7.61
C ARG A 54 7.49 1.06 6.37
N LEU A 55 7.42 1.65 5.19
CA LEU A 55 8.05 1.15 3.97
C LEU A 55 9.56 1.35 4.07
#